data_AF-A0A7C0UUB2-F1
#
_entry.id   AF-A0A7C0UUB2-F1
#
_cell.length_a   1.000
_cell.length_b   1.000
_cell.length_c   1.000
_cell.angle_alpha   90.00
_cell.angle_beta   90.00
_cell.angle_gamma   90.00
#
_symmetry.space_group_name_H-M   'P 1'
#
loop_
_entity.id
_entity.type
_entity.pdbx_description
1 polymer ?
#
loop_
_entity_poly.entity_id
_entity_poly.type
_entity_poly.pdbx_seq_one_letter_code
_entity_poly.pdbx_strand_id
1 'polypeptide(L)' 'PMKEKLADELIDAYYNRGASVKKKEEVHRMAEANRAFAHYRW' A
#
# COMPACT_ATOMS: atom_id res chain seq x y z
N PRO A 1 -19.44 -13.83 2.35
CA PRO A 1 -18.62 -14.64 1.42
C PRO A 1 -17.44 -13.84 0.82
N MET A 2 -16.41 -14.49 0.27
CA MET A 2 -15.18 -13.82 -0.25
C MET A 2 -15.48 -12.65 -1.21
N LYS A 3 -16.57 -12.76 -1.99
CA LYS A 3 -17.06 -11.74 -2.93
C LYS A 3 -17.45 -10.41 -2.25
N GLU A 4 -18.06 -10.45 -1.07
CA GLU A 4 -18.52 -9.26 -0.34
C GLU A 4 -17.33 -8.53 0.26
N LYS A 5 -16.44 -9.27 0.93
CA LYS A 5 -15.21 -8.70 1.49
C LYS A 5 -14.31 -8.04 0.42
N LEU A 6 -14.27 -8.60 -0.78
CA LEU A 6 -13.54 -8.02 -1.91
C LEU A 6 -14.22 -6.74 -2.43
N ALA A 7 -15.56 -6.74 -2.52
CA ALA A 7 -16.32 -5.57 -2.91
C ALA A 7 -16.17 -4.43 -1.89
N ASP A 8 -16.20 -4.76 -0.59
CA ASP A 8 -15.97 -3.80 0.49
C ASP A 8 -14.56 -3.21 0.42
N GLU A 9 -13.51 -4.04 0.23
CA GLU A 9 -12.13 -3.56 0.08
C GLU A 9 -11.96 -2.68 -1.19
N LEU A 10 -12.65 -3.00 -2.29
CA LEU A 10 -12.64 -2.18 -3.51
C LEU A 10 -13.28 -0.81 -3.28
N ILE A 11 -14.40 -0.75 -2.56
CA ILE A 11 -15.07 0.50 -2.20
C ILE A 11 -14.19 1.32 -1.24
N ASP A 12 -13.61 0.67 -0.23
CA ASP A 12 -12.69 1.32 0.70
C ASP A 12 -11.47 1.90 -0.03
N ALA A 13 -10.89 1.14 -0.96
CA ALA A 13 -9.77 1.58 -1.78
C ALA A 13 -10.13 2.79 -2.66
N TYR A 14 -11.36 2.83 -3.20
CA TYR A 14 -11.87 3.98 -3.95
C TYR A 14 -11.90 5.26 -3.11
N TYR A 15 -12.27 5.15 -1.82
CA TYR A 15 -12.24 6.26 -0.87
C TYR A 15 -10.83 6.53 -0.29
N ASN A 16 -9.77 5.96 -0.86
CA ASN A 16 -8.39 6.00 -0.34
C ASN A 16 -8.30 5.51 1.12
N ARG A 17 -9.14 4.55 1.49
CA ARG A 17 -9.12 3.88 2.79
C ARG A 17 -8.87 2.38 2.60
N GLY A 18 -8.78 1.66 3.70
CA GLY A 18 -8.57 0.22 3.68
C GLY A 18 -7.11 -0.20 3.82
N ALA A 19 -6.91 -1.49 4.01
CA ALA A 19 -5.61 -2.07 4.31
C ALA A 19 -4.65 -1.94 3.13
N SER A 20 -5.17 -2.04 1.90
CA SER A 20 -4.39 -1.92 0.67
C SER A 20 -3.72 -0.54 0.52
N VAL A 21 -4.43 0.54 0.84
CA VAL A 21 -3.91 1.91 0.76
C VAL A 21 -2.87 2.16 1.86
N LYS A 22 -3.15 1.73 3.10
CA LYS A 22 -2.19 1.82 4.20
C LYS A 22 -0.88 1.10 3.89
N LYS A 23 -0.97 -0.10 3.31
CA LYS A 23 0.21 -0.89 2.91
C LYS A 23 1.03 -0.17 1.84
N LYS A 24 0.37 0.44 0.85
CA LYS A 24 1.03 1.27 -0.16
C LYS A 24 1.81 2.42 0.49
N GLU A 25 1.19 3.18 1.40
CA GLU A 25 1.82 4.30 2.09
C GLU A 25 2.99 3.86 2.99
N GLU A 26 2.87 2.75 3.71
CA GLU A 26 3.97 2.19 4.50
C GLU A 26 5.16 1.80 3.61
N VAL A 27 4.91 1.16 2.47
CA VAL A 27 5.96 0.80 1.50
C VAL A 27 6.65 2.05 0.96
N HIS A 28 5.90 3.10 0.63
CA HIS A 28 6.50 4.36 0.16
C HIS A 28 7.35 5.03 1.24
N ARG A 29 6.85 5.14 2.47
CA ARG A 29 7.64 5.70 3.60
C ARG A 29 8.90 4.90 3.86
N MET A 30 8.82 3.57 3.82
CA MET A 30 9.98 2.70 4.01
C MET A 30 10.98 2.84 2.85
N ALA A 31 10.51 3.04 1.61
CA ALA A 31 11.37 3.31 0.47
C ALA A 31 12.07 4.67 0.58
N GLU A 32 11.38 5.71 1.04
CA GLU A 32 11.97 7.03 1.29
C GLU A 32 13.02 6.99 2.40
N ALA A 33 12.74 6.30 3.51
CA ALA A 33 13.70 6.10 4.59
C ALA A 33 14.99 5.41 4.11
N ASN A 34 14.85 4.45 3.18
CA ASN A 34 15.98 3.72 2.61
C ASN A 34 16.53 4.33 1.31
N ARG A 35 16.16 5.58 0.98
CA ARG A 35 16.64 6.26 -0.24
C ARG A 35 18.16 6.35 -0.29
N ALA A 36 18.81 6.47 0.87
CA ALA A 36 20.27 6.47 0.97
C ALA A 36 20.89 5.18 0.42
N PHE A 37 20.21 4.04 0.52
CA PHE A 37 20.69 2.73 0.05
C PHE A 37 20.39 2.45 -1.44
N ALA A 38 19.83 3.42 -2.17
CA ALA A 38 19.48 3.23 -3.58
C ALA A 38 20.69 2.90 -4.47
N HIS A 39 21.90 3.30 -4.06
CA HIS A 39 23.15 3.05 -4.78
C HIS A 39 23.67 1.60 -4.66
N TYR A 40 23.12 0.78 -3.75
CA TYR A 40 23.45 -0.65 -3.66
C TYR A 40 22.78 -1.51 -4.74
N ARG A 41 21.95 -0.89 -5.60
CA ARG A 41 21.24 -1.53 -6.70
C ARG A 41 22.06 -1.41 -8.00
N TRP A 42 23.22 -2.04 -8.02
CA TRP A 42 23.96 -2.34 -9.24
C TRP A 42 23.89 -3.83 -9.56
#